data_AF-A0A382S9E5-F1
#
_entry.id   AF-A0A382S9E5-F1
#
_cell.length_a   1.000
_cell.length_b   1.000
_cell.length_c   1.000
_cell.angle_alpha   90.00
_cell.angle_beta   90.00
_cell.angle_gamma   90.00
#
_symmetry.space_group_name_H-M   'P 1'
#
loop_
_entity.id
_entity.type
_entity.pdbx_description
1 polymer ?
#
loop_
_entity_poly.entity_id
_entity_poly.type
_entity_poly.pdbx_seq_one_letter_code
_entity_poly.pdbx_strand_id
1 'polypeptide(L)'
;MSIEALKKQSNLSSLIDEYNKQTTPETRSFDDERFWKPELDKSGNGYAVIRFLPAPKGEDIPWQRMFSHSFQGPGGWYIENSLTTINKNDPVGEVNRRLWNSGSEADKETAR
;
A
#
# COMPACT_ATOMS: atom_id res chain seq x y z
N MET A 1 -31.74 -4.03 -4.83
CA MET A 1 -32.96 -3.21 -5.08
C MET A 1 -32.54 -1.75 -5.04
N SER A 2 -33.05 -0.87 -5.91
CA SER A 2 -32.65 0.55 -5.90
C SER A 2 -33.22 1.29 -4.67
N ILE A 3 -32.51 2.27 -4.12
CA ILE A 3 -32.99 3.15 -3.03
C ILE A 3 -34.34 3.78 -3.38
N GLU A 4 -34.58 4.08 -4.65
CA GLU A 4 -35.84 4.66 -5.13
C GLU A 4 -37.03 3.72 -4.92
N ALA A 5 -36.81 2.40 -4.99
CA ALA A 5 -37.84 1.40 -4.72
C ALA A 5 -38.10 1.24 -3.21
N LEU A 6 -37.06 1.38 -2.38
CA LEU A 6 -37.14 1.25 -0.92
C LEU A 6 -37.79 2.46 -0.24
N LYS A 7 -37.63 3.68 -0.78
CA LYS A 7 -38.33 4.89 -0.28
C LYS A 7 -39.86 4.75 -0.28
N LYS A 8 -40.41 3.89 -1.15
CA LYS A 8 -41.86 3.63 -1.26
C LYS A 8 -42.35 2.58 -0.27
N GLN A 9 -41.43 1.86 0.38
CA GLN A 9 -41.72 0.88 1.43
C GLN A 9 -41.44 1.55 2.77
N SER A 10 -42.45 1.65 3.63
CA SER A 10 -42.41 2.31 4.95
C SER A 10 -41.60 1.53 6.00
N ASN A 11 -40.53 0.83 5.58
CA ASN A 11 -39.66 0.06 6.44
C ASN A 11 -38.33 0.79 6.67
N LEU A 12 -38.33 1.67 7.67
CA LEU A 12 -37.21 2.56 8.00
C LEU A 12 -35.90 1.81 8.27
N SER A 13 -35.93 0.62 8.86
CA SER A 13 -34.72 -0.16 9.14
C SER A 13 -34.05 -0.62 7.85
N SER A 14 -34.81 -1.12 6.87
CA SER A 14 -34.26 -1.51 5.57
C SER A 14 -33.68 -0.33 4.76
N LEU A 15 -34.26 0.86 4.93
CA LEU A 15 -33.76 2.11 4.34
C LEU A 15 -32.42 2.53 4.97
N ILE A 16 -32.29 2.41 6.30
CA ILE A 16 -31.06 2.70 7.03
C ILE A 16 -29.96 1.70 6.65
N ASP A 17 -30.28 0.41 6.57
CA ASP A 17 -29.32 -0.63 6.20
C ASP A 17 -28.79 -0.44 4.77
N GLU A 18 -29.65 -0.12 3.82
CA GLU A 18 -29.23 0.13 2.43
C GLU A 18 -28.45 1.44 2.28
N TYR A 19 -28.81 2.47 3.06
CA TYR A 19 -28.03 3.71 3.15
C TYR A 19 -26.62 3.46 3.71
N ASN A 20 -26.51 2.66 4.78
CA ASN A 20 -25.22 2.28 5.36
C ASN A 20 -24.37 1.48 4.37
N LYS A 21 -24.96 0.55 3.60
CA LYS A 21 -24.23 -0.20 2.56
C LYS A 21 -23.69 0.69 1.44
N GLN A 22 -24.38 1.77 1.07
CA GLN A 22 -23.93 2.68 0.02
C GLN A 22 -22.94 3.75 0.51
N THR A 23 -22.97 4.06 1.81
CA THR A 23 -22.09 5.08 2.41
C THR A 23 -20.83 4.48 3.05
N THR A 24 -20.85 3.20 3.38
CA THR A 24 -19.65 2.49 3.84
C THR A 24 -18.75 2.28 2.62
N PRO A 25 -17.52 2.84 2.60
CA PRO A 25 -16.56 2.55 1.55
C PRO A 25 -16.37 1.03 1.49
N GLU A 26 -16.50 0.42 0.31
CA GLU A 26 -16.17 -1.00 0.15
C GLU A 26 -14.72 -1.20 0.61
N THR A 27 -14.53 -1.79 1.79
CA THR A 27 -13.24 -2.30 2.24
C THR A 27 -12.95 -3.55 1.42
N ARG A 28 -12.49 -3.35 0.19
CA ARG A 28 -11.91 -4.45 -0.59
C ARG A 28 -10.70 -4.94 0.17
N SER A 29 -10.83 -6.12 0.77
CA SER A 29 -9.71 -6.82 1.35
C SER A 29 -8.80 -7.25 0.20
N PHE A 30 -7.72 -6.50 -0.02
CA PHE A 30 -6.63 -6.87 -0.94
C PHE A 30 -5.69 -7.86 -0.26
N ASP A 31 -6.23 -8.80 0.52
CA ASP A 31 -5.38 -9.72 1.26
C ASP A 31 -4.91 -10.83 0.32
N ASP A 32 -3.60 -10.90 0.16
CA ASP A 32 -2.93 -11.90 -0.64
C ASP A 32 -2.46 -13.00 0.30
N GLU A 33 -3.16 -14.13 0.27
CA GLU A 33 -2.94 -15.28 1.15
C GLU A 33 -1.51 -15.85 1.07
N ARG A 34 -0.73 -15.47 0.04
CA ARG A 34 0.68 -15.86 -0.10
C ARG A 34 1.60 -15.12 0.86
N PHE A 35 1.17 -13.97 1.39
CA PHE A 35 1.96 -13.13 2.29
C PHE A 35 1.43 -13.24 3.71
N TRP A 36 2.26 -13.77 4.61
CA TRP A 36 1.97 -13.73 6.04
C TRP A 36 2.22 -12.32 6.60
N LYS A 37 1.27 -11.81 7.39
CA LYS A 37 1.39 -10.56 8.16
C LYS A 37 1.04 -10.86 9.62
N PRO A 38 1.69 -10.21 10.60
CA PRO A 38 1.34 -10.39 12.00
C PRO A 38 -0.07 -9.85 12.27
N GLU A 39 -0.87 -10.61 13.01
CA GLU A 39 -2.15 -10.14 13.52
C GLU A 39 -1.93 -9.21 14.72
N LEU A 40 -2.71 -8.13 14.77
CA LEU A 40 -2.65 -7.14 15.85
C LEU A 40 -3.92 -7.23 16.71
N ASP A 41 -3.77 -7.04 18.02
CA ASP A 41 -4.89 -6.86 18.93
C ASP A 41 -5.60 -5.52 18.72
N LYS A 42 -6.70 -5.28 19.44
CA LYS A 42 -7.47 -4.02 19.33
C LYS A 42 -6.69 -2.77 19.73
N SER A 43 -5.60 -2.94 20.47
CA SER A 43 -4.69 -1.87 20.90
C SER A 43 -3.53 -1.68 19.93
N GLY A 44 -3.45 -2.47 18.84
CA GLY A 44 -2.40 -2.40 17.83
C GLY A 44 -1.13 -3.18 18.18
N ASN A 45 -1.14 -4.01 19.22
CA ASN A 45 0.02 -4.83 19.59
C ASN A 45 -0.04 -6.20 18.91
N GLY A 46 1.12 -6.74 18.51
CA GLY A 46 1.22 -8.08 17.93
C GLY A 46 2.46 -8.80 18.41
N TYR A 47 2.39 -10.14 18.48
CA TYR A 47 3.52 -10.99 18.81
C TYR A 47 3.47 -12.27 17.96
N ALA A 48 4.61 -12.67 17.42
CA ALA A 48 4.76 -13.91 16.68
C ALA A 48 6.18 -14.46 16.86
N VAL A 49 6.31 -15.79 16.83
CA VAL A 49 7.59 -16.48 16.73
C VAL A 49 7.70 -17.03 15.31
N ILE A 50 8.64 -16.50 14.54
CA ILE A 50 8.89 -16.91 13.16
C ILE A 50 10.28 -17.52 13.01
N ARG A 51 10.43 -18.40 12.01
CA ARG A 51 11.70 -18.99 11.62
C ARG A 51 12.00 -18.63 10.17
N PHE A 52 13.10 -17.94 9.94
CA PHE A 52 13.62 -17.73 8.58
C PHE A 52 14.08 -19.07 8.00
N LEU A 53 13.64 -19.37 6.78
CA LEU A 53 14.03 -20.56 6.05
C LEU A 53 15.37 -20.35 5.33
N PRO A 54 16.12 -21.43 5.05
CA PRO A 54 17.31 -21.35 4.21
C PRO A 54 16.95 -21.02 2.75
N ALA A 55 17.97 -20.75 1.94
CA ALA A 55 17.79 -20.41 0.53
C ALA A 55 17.07 -21.55 -0.22
N PRO A 56 16.09 -21.24 -1.07
CA PRO A 56 15.42 -22.24 -1.89
C PRO A 56 16.38 -22.81 -2.96
N LYS A 57 16.01 -23.95 -3.56
CA LYS A 57 16.84 -24.59 -4.57
C LYS A 57 17.04 -23.65 -5.77
N GLY A 58 18.30 -23.32 -6.08
CA GLY A 58 18.68 -22.48 -7.21
C GLY A 58 18.89 -21.01 -6.89
N GLU A 59 18.74 -20.61 -5.61
CA GLU A 59 19.10 -19.27 -5.14
C GLU A 59 20.25 -19.33 -4.13
N ASP A 60 21.14 -18.34 -4.18
CA ASP A 60 22.32 -18.29 -3.29
C ASP A 60 21.98 -17.73 -1.90
N ILE A 61 20.89 -16.96 -1.77
CA ILE A 61 20.50 -16.26 -0.55
C ILE A 61 19.04 -16.51 -0.18
N PRO A 62 18.68 -16.53 1.12
CA PRO A 62 17.32 -16.81 1.59
C PRO A 62 16.37 -15.59 1.59
N TRP A 63 16.81 -14.45 1.05
CA TRP A 63 16.06 -13.20 1.07
C TRP A 63 16.25 -12.42 -0.23
N GLN A 64 15.30 -11.55 -0.52
CA GLN A 64 15.36 -10.63 -1.65
C GLN A 64 15.37 -9.19 -1.12
N ARG A 65 16.22 -8.33 -1.70
CA ARG A 65 16.21 -6.90 -1.41
C ARG A 65 15.59 -6.17 -2.58
N MET A 66 14.56 -5.38 -2.29
CA MET A 66 13.85 -4.57 -3.27
C MET A 66 13.79 -3.14 -2.77
N PHE A 67 14.09 -2.19 -3.67
CA PHE A 67 13.86 -0.78 -3.45
C PHE A 67 12.59 -0.38 -4.19
N SER A 68 11.80 0.51 -3.62
CA SER A 68 10.57 1.02 -4.23
C SER A 68 10.40 2.50 -3.94
N HIS A 69 9.53 3.13 -4.71
CA HIS A 69 9.10 4.52 -4.56
C HIS A 69 7.62 4.52 -4.22
N SER A 70 7.22 5.29 -3.21
CA SER A 70 5.82 5.43 -2.82
C SER A 70 5.54 6.85 -2.37
N PHE A 71 4.99 7.67 -3.27
CA PHE A 71 4.66 9.07 -2.99
C PHE A 71 3.38 9.50 -3.69
N GLN A 72 2.76 10.56 -3.19
CA GLN A 72 1.55 11.15 -3.77
C GLN A 72 1.89 12.48 -4.45
N GLY A 73 1.56 12.59 -5.74
CA GLY A 73 1.70 13.82 -6.51
C GLY A 73 0.36 14.33 -7.05
N PRO A 74 0.38 15.38 -7.89
CA PRO A 74 -0.83 15.93 -8.50
C PRO A 74 -1.64 14.93 -9.33
N GLY A 75 -0.98 13.89 -9.87
CA GLY A 75 -1.61 12.80 -10.63
C GLY A 75 -2.09 11.62 -9.79
N GLY A 76 -1.99 11.69 -8.45
CA GLY A 76 -2.31 10.59 -7.54
C GLY A 76 -1.06 9.90 -7.00
N TRP A 77 -1.24 8.64 -6.60
CA TRP A 77 -0.17 7.83 -6.02
C TRP A 77 0.75 7.25 -7.11
N TYR A 78 2.04 7.35 -6.89
CA TYR A 78 3.07 6.59 -7.60
C TYR A 78 3.64 5.56 -6.63
N ILE A 79 3.37 4.27 -6.88
CA ILE A 79 3.82 3.14 -6.06
C ILE A 79 4.46 2.13 -7.01
N GLU A 80 5.77 2.19 -7.15
CA GLU A 80 6.50 1.39 -8.14
C GLU A 80 7.84 0.86 -7.59
N ASN A 81 8.28 -0.27 -8.12
CA ASN A 81 9.59 -0.83 -7.80
C ASN A 81 10.70 -0.06 -8.50
N SER A 82 11.79 0.21 -7.77
CA SER A 82 12.94 0.91 -8.33
C SER A 82 13.81 -0.02 -9.17
N LEU A 83 14.21 0.46 -10.35
CA LEU A 83 15.13 -0.20 -11.25
C LEU A 83 16.54 -0.35 -10.67
N THR A 84 16.87 0.44 -9.63
CA THR A 84 18.12 0.30 -8.89
C THR A 84 18.25 -1.07 -8.20
N THR A 85 17.13 -1.73 -7.89
CA THR A 85 17.09 -3.10 -7.36
C THR A 85 17.87 -4.08 -8.24
N ILE A 86 17.84 -3.87 -9.55
CA ILE A 86 18.55 -4.68 -10.56
C ILE A 86 19.72 -3.92 -11.19
N ASN A 87 20.26 -2.92 -10.48
CA ASN A 87 21.38 -2.07 -10.91
C ASN A 87 21.16 -1.36 -12.25
N LYS A 88 19.91 -0.98 -12.54
CA LYS A 88 19.57 -0.16 -13.71
C LYS A 88 19.30 1.30 -13.32
N ASN A 89 19.37 2.17 -14.31
CA ASN A 89 19.02 3.57 -14.16
C ASN A 89 17.53 3.70 -13.84
N ASP A 90 17.24 4.52 -12.84
CA ASP A 90 15.90 4.72 -12.30
C ASP A 90 15.54 6.21 -12.41
N PRO A 91 14.49 6.59 -13.14
CA PRO A 91 14.16 8.00 -13.38
C PRO A 91 13.91 8.80 -12.10
N VAL A 92 13.24 8.20 -11.11
CA VAL A 92 12.97 8.86 -9.82
C VAL A 92 14.28 9.02 -9.05
N GLY A 93 15.11 7.97 -9.00
CA GLY A 93 16.43 8.02 -8.38
C GLY A 93 17.38 9.03 -9.02
N GLU A 94 17.32 9.23 -10.35
CA GLU A 94 18.10 10.26 -11.05
C GLU A 94 17.65 11.67 -10.66
N VAL A 95 16.34 11.92 -10.63
CA VAL A 95 15.79 13.21 -10.22
C VAL A 95 16.12 13.51 -8.75
N ASN A 96 15.93 12.55 -7.85
CA ASN A 96 16.23 12.71 -6.43
C ASN A 96 17.71 13.00 -6.20
N ARG A 97 18.61 12.31 -6.91
CA ARG A 97 20.05 12.58 -6.82
C ARG A 97 20.40 13.99 -7.30
N ARG A 98 19.78 14.45 -8.40
CA ARG A 98 19.99 15.81 -8.93
C ARG A 98 19.52 16.87 -7.91
N LEU A 99 18.34 16.67 -7.32
CA LEU A 99 17.78 17.57 -6.32
C LEU A 99 18.63 17.58 -5.04
N TRP A 100 19.02 16.41 -4.55
CA TRP A 100 19.86 16.31 -3.35
C TRP A 100 21.22 17.00 -3.52
N ASN A 101 21.83 16.83 -4.69
CA ASN A 101 23.14 17.38 -5.01
C ASN A 101 23.10 18.86 -5.44
N SER A 102 21.92 19.47 -5.60
CA SER A 102 21.84 20.92 -5.88
C SER A 102 22.33 21.77 -4.71
N GLY A 103 22.32 21.20 -3.50
CA GLY A 103 22.72 21.87 -2.25
C GLY A 103 21.64 22.78 -1.66
N SER A 104 20.51 22.99 -2.35
CA SER A 104 19.37 23.75 -1.84
C SER A 104 18.56 22.92 -0.85
N GLU A 105 18.21 23.49 0.30
CA GLU A 105 17.36 22.81 1.29
C GLU A 105 15.95 22.53 0.74
N ALA A 106 15.41 23.38 -0.13
CA ALA A 106 14.11 23.15 -0.76
C ALA A 106 14.12 21.93 -1.70
N ASP A 107 15.23 21.73 -2.43
CA ASP A 107 15.37 20.57 -3.32
C ASP A 107 15.60 19.29 -2.53
N LYS A 108 16.37 19.35 -1.43
CA LYS A 108 16.53 18.22 -0.51
C LYS A 108 15.20 17.83 0.12
N GLU A 109 14.37 18.79 0.49
CA GLU A 109 13.02 18.51 1.02
C GLU A 109 12.15 17.81 -0.03
N THR A 110 12.26 18.21 -1.30
CA THR A 110 11.54 17.57 -2.40
C THR A 110 12.03 16.14 -2.70
N ALA A 111 13.30 15.84 -2.41
CA ALA A 111 13.92 14.53 -2.69
C ALA A 111 13.77 13.49 -1.57
N ARG A 112 13.25 13.89 -0.40
CA ARG A 112 13.11 13.04 0.80
C ARG A 112 11.97 12.04 0.71
#